data_AF-A0A3B8ZMD3-F1
#
_entry.id   AF-A0A3B8ZMD3-F1
#
_cell.length_a   1.000
_cell.length_b   1.000
_cell.length_c   1.000
_cell.angle_alpha   90.00
_cell.angle_beta   90.00
_cell.angle_gamma   90.00
#
_symmetry.space_group_name_H-M   'P 1'
#
loop_
_entity.id
_entity.type
_entity.pdbx_description
1 polymer ?
#
loop_
_entity_poly.entity_id
_entity_poly.type
_entity_poly.pdbx_seq_one_letter_code
_entity_poly.pdbx_strand_id
1 'polypeptide(L)'
;MAIMNFYSLLKYTEDPGLRQTMLYSMYTYWRLMEPERNPFFHFAYAVYGRGEELQTTHARFRIDPWDGWLEDSVETLKNFPLDRLNWAHRNSHRLDILTLPRQSREEPGERIQRGRGHLMDGKVLPVENRHFNHWNTDPWRLDYPGDGRQLASGTVFLLPYYLGRYHGFIEE
;
A
#
# COMPACT_ATOMS: atom_id res chain seq x y z
N MET A 1 -8.74 2.77 1.64
CA MET A 1 -9.29 4.15 1.68
C MET A 1 -8.89 4.94 2.93
N ALA A 2 -8.73 4.32 4.11
CA ALA A 2 -8.48 5.07 5.36
C ALA A 2 -7.24 5.99 5.32
N ILE A 3 -6.12 5.59 4.70
CA ILE A 3 -4.92 6.45 4.57
C ILE A 3 -5.20 7.77 3.85
N MET A 4 -6.03 7.75 2.81
CA MET A 4 -6.41 8.97 2.10
C MET A 4 -7.17 9.94 3.01
N ASN A 5 -8.03 9.41 3.87
CA ASN A 5 -8.75 10.22 4.85
C ASN A 5 -7.80 10.76 5.93
N PHE A 6 -6.91 9.94 6.48
CA PHE A 6 -5.91 10.40 7.44
C PHE A 6 -5.01 11.50 6.87
N TYR A 7 -4.57 11.36 5.63
CA TYR A 7 -3.74 12.37 4.97
C TYR A 7 -4.39 13.75 4.96
N SER A 8 -5.69 13.81 4.64
CA SER A 8 -6.47 15.05 4.65
C SER A 8 -6.75 15.55 6.07
N LEU A 9 -7.17 14.67 6.97
CA LEU A 9 -7.51 15.06 8.35
C LEU A 9 -6.29 15.60 9.10
N LEU A 10 -5.14 14.94 8.99
CA LEU A 10 -3.88 15.38 9.61
C LEU A 10 -3.37 16.70 9.03
N LYS A 11 -3.71 17.02 7.78
CA LYS A 11 -3.35 18.30 7.14
C LYS A 11 -4.06 19.49 7.77
N TYR A 12 -5.34 19.31 8.13
CA TYR A 12 -6.24 20.40 8.50
C TYR A 12 -6.61 20.41 9.97
N THR A 13 -6.20 19.42 10.76
CA THR A 13 -6.49 19.38 12.19
C THR A 13 -5.60 20.37 12.95
N GLU A 14 -6.22 21.25 13.71
CA GLU A 14 -5.54 22.16 14.63
C GLU A 14 -5.55 21.64 16.08
N ASP A 15 -6.34 20.58 16.35
CA ASP A 15 -6.47 19.96 17.67
C ASP A 15 -5.33 18.95 17.91
N PRO A 16 -4.42 19.21 18.87
CA PRO A 16 -3.28 18.33 19.12
C PRO A 16 -3.67 16.93 19.61
N GLY A 17 -4.75 16.80 20.37
CA GLY A 17 -5.24 15.51 20.90
C GLY A 17 -5.83 14.63 19.79
N LEU A 18 -6.60 15.24 18.89
CA LEU A 18 -7.09 14.57 17.68
C LEU A 18 -5.93 14.19 16.75
N ARG A 19 -4.94 15.06 16.57
CA ARG A 19 -3.75 14.76 15.76
C ARG A 19 -3.03 13.52 16.28
N GLN A 20 -2.77 13.43 17.59
CA GLN A 20 -2.10 12.28 18.20
C GLN A 20 -2.89 10.98 18.00
N THR A 21 -4.22 11.05 18.18
CA THR A 21 -5.12 9.89 17.98
C THR A 21 -5.13 9.42 16.53
N MET A 22 -5.17 10.36 15.59
CA MET A 22 -5.14 10.08 14.15
C MET A 22 -3.80 9.51 13.72
N LEU A 23 -2.67 10.03 14.21
CA LEU A 23 -1.35 9.49 13.93
C LEU A 23 -1.18 8.07 14.43
N TYR A 24 -1.60 7.78 15.67
CA TYR A 24 -1.58 6.43 16.22
C TYR A 24 -2.38 5.45 15.36
N SER A 25 -3.58 5.89 14.96
CA SER A 25 -4.50 5.10 14.13
C SER A 25 -3.93 4.88 12.73
N MET A 26 -3.37 5.93 12.12
CA MET A 26 -2.75 5.88 10.80
C MET A 26 -1.51 4.98 10.80
N TYR A 27 -0.64 5.06 11.81
CA TYR A 27 0.52 4.18 11.96
C TYR A 27 0.09 2.72 12.08
N THR A 28 -0.86 2.43 12.96
CA THR A 28 -1.36 1.06 13.15
C THR A 28 -1.92 0.49 11.85
N TYR A 29 -2.62 1.31 11.08
CA TYR A 29 -3.16 0.91 9.79
C TYR A 29 -2.07 0.77 8.72
N TRP A 30 -1.13 1.71 8.64
CA TRP A 30 0.00 1.70 7.71
C TRP A 30 0.86 0.44 7.87
N ARG A 31 1.16 0.01 9.10
CA ARG A 31 1.91 -1.23 9.38
C ARG A 31 1.30 -2.48 8.74
N LEU A 32 -0.01 -2.48 8.52
CA LEU A 32 -0.72 -3.62 7.90
C LEU A 32 -0.63 -3.59 6.38
N MET A 33 -0.41 -2.41 5.78
CA MET A 33 -0.34 -2.21 4.34
C MET A 33 1.08 -1.95 3.83
N GLU A 34 2.05 -1.71 4.71
CA GLU A 34 3.47 -1.64 4.35
C GLU A 34 3.89 -2.76 3.38
N PRO A 35 3.51 -4.05 3.59
CA PRO A 35 3.90 -5.10 2.66
C PRO A 35 3.17 -5.06 1.31
N GLU A 36 2.22 -4.14 1.09
CA GLU A 36 1.50 -3.99 -0.18
C GLU A 36 2.30 -3.23 -1.25
N ARG A 37 3.48 -2.69 -0.89
CA ARG A 37 4.37 -1.93 -1.78
C ARG A 37 3.62 -0.77 -2.45
N ASN A 38 2.72 -0.12 -1.72
CA ASN A 38 1.84 0.90 -2.28
C ASN A 38 2.47 2.29 -2.09
N PRO A 39 2.96 2.95 -3.16
CA PRO A 39 3.65 4.24 -3.05
C PRO A 39 2.72 5.34 -2.50
N PHE A 40 1.42 5.29 -2.78
CA PHE A 40 0.49 6.28 -2.24
C PHE A 40 0.38 6.14 -0.72
N PHE A 41 0.25 4.91 -0.19
CA PHE A 41 0.16 4.69 1.24
C PHE A 41 1.45 5.04 1.97
N HIS A 42 2.57 4.68 1.37
CA HIS A 42 3.91 4.97 1.85
C HIS A 42 4.15 6.49 1.93
N PHE A 43 3.98 7.22 0.83
CA PHE A 43 4.19 8.67 0.83
C PHE A 43 3.20 9.39 1.74
N ALA A 44 1.91 9.07 1.67
CA ALA A 44 0.90 9.73 2.51
C ALA A 44 1.18 9.57 4.01
N TYR A 45 1.69 8.40 4.42
CA TYR A 45 2.11 8.16 5.80
C TYR A 45 3.40 8.91 6.15
N ALA A 46 4.42 8.80 5.30
CA ALA A 46 5.74 9.38 5.56
C ALA A 46 5.70 10.90 5.77
N VAL A 47 4.74 11.62 5.17
CA VAL A 47 4.52 13.06 5.38
C VAL A 47 4.32 13.41 6.85
N TYR A 48 3.60 12.57 7.59
CA TYR A 48 3.24 12.85 8.98
C TYR A 48 3.90 11.91 9.99
N GLY A 49 4.46 10.77 9.58
CA GLY A 49 5.07 9.81 10.50
C GLY A 49 6.58 10.00 10.72
N ARG A 50 7.29 10.61 9.77
CA ARG A 50 8.75 10.77 9.86
C ARG A 50 9.15 11.73 10.98
N GLY A 51 10.06 11.28 11.85
CA GLY A 51 10.58 12.06 12.97
C GLY A 51 9.60 12.24 14.13
N GLU A 52 8.43 11.60 14.08
CA GLU A 52 7.41 11.70 15.11
C GLU A 52 7.52 10.56 16.12
N GLU A 53 7.07 10.85 17.34
CA GLU A 53 7.00 9.90 18.43
C GLU A 53 5.62 9.93 19.06
N LEU A 54 5.11 8.75 19.43
CA LEU A 54 3.84 8.63 20.13
C LEU A 54 4.08 8.14 21.56
N GLN A 55 3.33 8.75 22.48
CA GLN A 55 3.18 8.27 23.84
C GLN A 55 1.84 7.55 23.96
N THR A 56 1.88 6.33 24.48
CA THR A 56 0.70 5.59 24.96
C THR A 56 0.79 5.42 26.48
N THR A 57 -0.25 4.84 27.09
CA THR A 57 -0.21 4.46 28.50
C THR A 57 0.95 3.49 28.82
N HIS A 58 1.40 2.71 27.84
CA HIS A 58 2.35 1.62 28.05
C HIS A 58 3.77 1.93 27.57
N ALA A 59 3.94 2.75 26.54
CA ALA A 59 5.24 2.99 25.93
C ALA A 59 5.29 4.31 25.15
N ARG A 60 6.52 4.84 25.04
CA ARG A 60 6.93 5.85 24.06
C ARG A 60 7.66 5.15 22.92
N PHE A 61 7.29 5.42 21.67
CA PHE A 61 7.95 4.81 20.53
C PHE A 61 7.92 5.72 19.29
N ARG A 62 8.94 5.58 18.45
CA ARG A 62 9.03 6.24 17.15
C ARG A 62 8.06 5.61 16.16
N ILE A 63 7.50 6.44 15.31
CA ILE A 63 6.59 6.01 14.24
C ILE A 63 7.15 6.31 12.86
N ASP A 64 8.47 6.36 12.71
CA ASP A 64 9.06 6.45 11.38
C ASP A 64 8.59 5.28 10.49
N PRO A 65 8.37 5.53 9.19
CA PRO A 65 8.19 4.44 8.23
C PRO A 65 9.38 3.46 8.33
N TRP A 66 9.09 2.16 8.31
CA TRP A 66 10.08 1.10 8.38
C TRP A 66 11.05 1.10 7.19
N ASP A 67 12.25 0.57 7.40
CA ASP A 67 13.30 0.50 6.39
C ASP A 67 12.80 -0.20 5.09
N GLY A 68 13.17 0.34 3.93
CA GLY A 68 12.75 -0.18 2.62
C GLY A 68 11.48 0.46 2.05
N TRP A 69 10.74 1.25 2.83
CA TRP A 69 9.47 1.85 2.38
C TRP A 69 9.62 2.75 1.15
N LEU A 70 10.73 3.51 1.06
CA LEU A 70 10.97 4.43 -0.04
C LEU A 70 11.40 3.67 -1.29
N GLU A 71 12.29 2.70 -1.11
CA GLU A 71 12.77 1.79 -2.15
C GLU A 71 11.60 1.05 -2.81
N ASP A 72 10.71 0.45 -2.01
CA ASP A 72 9.49 -0.21 -2.50
C ASP A 72 8.59 0.73 -3.31
N SER A 73 8.44 1.98 -2.84
CA SER A 73 7.60 2.97 -3.50
C SER A 73 8.17 3.36 -4.86
N VAL A 74 9.48 3.59 -4.91
CA VAL A 74 10.19 3.97 -6.13
C VAL A 74 10.25 2.80 -7.10
N GLU A 75 10.54 1.58 -6.64
CA GLU A 75 10.51 0.36 -7.45
C GLU A 75 9.13 0.14 -8.06
N THR A 76 8.07 0.29 -7.26
CA THR A 76 6.69 0.18 -7.74
C THR A 76 6.36 1.24 -8.79
N LEU A 77 6.83 2.48 -8.64
CA LEU A 77 6.61 3.49 -9.67
C LEU A 77 7.40 3.19 -10.95
N LYS A 78 8.67 2.78 -10.83
CA LYS A 78 9.53 2.47 -11.99
C LYS A 78 9.01 1.29 -12.81
N ASN A 79 8.49 0.27 -12.14
CA ASN A 79 8.03 -0.96 -12.79
C ASN A 79 6.55 -0.91 -13.17
N PHE A 80 5.86 0.21 -12.93
CA PHE A 80 4.44 0.34 -13.26
C PHE A 80 4.23 0.18 -14.78
N PRO A 81 3.42 -0.79 -15.26
CA PRO A 81 3.24 -1.02 -16.68
C PRO A 81 2.70 0.23 -17.41
N LEU A 82 3.36 0.61 -18.51
CA LEU A 82 2.89 1.67 -19.40
C LEU A 82 1.65 1.23 -20.19
N ASP A 83 1.64 -0.04 -20.62
CA ASP A 83 0.44 -0.67 -21.17
C ASP A 83 -0.50 -1.00 -20.01
N ARG A 84 -1.67 -0.37 -20.05
CA ARG A 84 -2.70 -0.45 -19.01
C ARG A 84 -3.94 -1.21 -19.46
N LEU A 85 -3.81 -2.00 -20.53
CA LEU A 85 -4.82 -2.98 -20.88
C LEU A 85 -4.94 -4.05 -19.77
N ASN A 86 -6.16 -4.51 -19.53
CA ASN A 86 -6.47 -5.57 -18.56
C ASN A 86 -6.02 -6.95 -19.06
N TRP A 87 -4.72 -7.15 -19.25
CA TRP A 87 -4.18 -8.48 -19.53
C TRP A 87 -4.37 -9.40 -18.33
N ALA A 88 -4.77 -10.64 -18.59
CA ALA A 88 -4.86 -11.66 -17.56
C ALA A 88 -3.45 -12.02 -17.05
N HIS A 89 -3.31 -12.14 -15.74
CA HIS A 89 -2.10 -12.62 -15.10
C HIS A 89 -2.42 -13.86 -14.28
N ARG A 90 -1.58 -14.90 -14.40
CA ARG A 90 -1.67 -16.11 -13.58
C ARG A 90 -0.35 -16.28 -12.85
N ASN A 91 -0.32 -16.02 -11.54
CA ASN A 91 0.88 -16.14 -10.72
C ASN A 91 0.81 -17.31 -9.73
N SER A 92 -0.38 -17.87 -9.49
CA SER A 92 -0.61 -18.93 -8.48
C SER A 92 0.20 -20.22 -8.68
N HIS A 93 0.79 -20.40 -9.86
CA HIS A 93 1.63 -21.54 -10.20
C HIS A 93 3.11 -21.36 -9.82
N ARG A 94 3.52 -20.15 -9.42
CA ARG A 94 4.91 -19.85 -9.10
C ARG A 94 5.34 -20.55 -7.81
N LEU A 95 6.58 -21.03 -7.79
CA LEU A 95 7.15 -21.80 -6.67
C LEU A 95 7.69 -20.91 -5.54
N ASP A 96 7.87 -19.62 -5.80
CA ASP A 96 8.39 -18.63 -4.85
C ASP A 96 7.29 -17.92 -4.04
N ILE A 97 6.04 -18.38 -4.16
CA ILE A 97 4.89 -17.79 -3.47
C ILE A 97 4.51 -18.63 -2.24
N LEU A 98 4.37 -17.94 -1.11
CA LEU A 98 3.79 -18.48 0.11
C LEU A 98 2.29 -18.14 0.17
N THR A 99 1.47 -19.14 0.45
CA THR A 99 0.02 -18.93 0.62
C THR A 99 -0.24 -18.26 1.97
N LEU A 100 -1.13 -17.27 1.99
CA LEU A 100 -1.52 -16.63 3.24
C LEU A 100 -2.20 -17.63 4.18
N PRO A 101 -1.92 -17.58 5.49
CA PRO A 101 -2.60 -18.43 6.45
C PRO A 101 -4.08 -18.04 6.52
N ARG A 102 -4.94 -18.97 6.92
CA ARG A 102 -6.40 -18.76 7.01
C ARG A 102 -6.80 -17.54 7.84
N GLN A 103 -5.99 -17.18 8.83
CA GLN A 103 -6.22 -16.05 9.73
C GLN A 103 -5.89 -14.69 9.09
N SER A 104 -5.15 -14.67 7.98
CA SER A 104 -4.77 -13.45 7.28
C SER A 104 -5.94 -12.91 6.45
N ARG A 105 -6.79 -12.14 7.13
CA ARG A 105 -7.84 -11.25 6.62
C ARG A 105 -8.62 -11.77 5.43
N GLU A 106 -9.66 -12.53 5.72
CA GLU A 106 -10.90 -12.55 4.96
C GLU A 106 -11.95 -11.88 5.84
N GLU A 107 -12.85 -11.08 5.29
CA GLU A 107 -13.91 -10.51 6.13
C GLU A 107 -14.76 -11.66 6.72
N PRO A 108 -15.21 -11.56 7.99
CA PRO A 108 -16.06 -12.58 8.57
C PRO A 108 -17.30 -12.85 7.69
N GLY A 109 -17.42 -14.07 7.16
CA GLY A 109 -18.51 -14.47 6.28
C GLY A 109 -18.14 -14.53 4.79
N GLU A 110 -16.97 -14.04 4.38
CA GLU A 110 -16.44 -14.30 3.05
C GLU A 110 -16.04 -15.78 2.91
N ARG A 111 -16.26 -16.33 1.71
CA ARG A 111 -15.77 -17.66 1.37
C ARG A 111 -14.24 -17.62 1.32
N ILE A 112 -13.61 -18.67 1.84
CA ILE A 112 -12.15 -18.85 1.76
C ILE A 112 -11.68 -18.68 0.32
N GLN A 113 -10.97 -17.59 0.04
CA GLN A 113 -10.46 -17.26 -1.28
C GLN A 113 -9.13 -17.99 -1.48
N ARG A 114 -9.17 -19.06 -2.27
CA ARG A 114 -7.94 -19.69 -2.78
C ARG A 114 -7.23 -18.72 -3.73
N GLY A 115 -5.89 -18.76 -3.75
CA GLY A 115 -5.09 -17.92 -4.65
C GLY A 115 -4.73 -16.55 -4.08
N ARG A 116 -4.56 -16.46 -2.76
CA ARG A 116 -3.95 -15.31 -2.07
C ARG A 116 -2.60 -15.71 -1.49
N GLY A 117 -1.60 -14.84 -1.60
CA GLY A 117 -0.24 -15.15 -1.19
C GLY A 117 0.70 -13.96 -1.26
N HIS A 118 1.96 -14.22 -0.93
CA HIS A 118 3.03 -13.24 -0.88
C HIS A 118 4.37 -13.88 -1.25
N LEU A 119 5.37 -13.05 -1.57
CA LEU A 119 6.73 -13.51 -1.80
C LEU A 119 7.44 -13.83 -0.49
N MET A 120 8.61 -14.46 -0.57
CA MET A 120 9.39 -14.88 0.61
C MET A 120 9.79 -13.72 1.54
N ASP A 121 9.80 -12.48 1.05
CA ASP A 121 10.06 -11.26 1.83
C ASP A 121 8.85 -10.77 2.66
N GLY A 122 7.71 -11.47 2.58
CA GLY A 122 6.47 -11.10 3.26
C GLY A 122 5.62 -10.08 2.50
N LYS A 123 6.05 -9.63 1.31
CA LYS A 123 5.40 -8.58 0.53
C LYS A 123 4.60 -9.15 -0.63
N VAL A 124 3.65 -8.36 -1.11
CA VAL A 124 2.80 -8.70 -2.26
C VAL A 124 3.62 -8.82 -3.55
N LEU A 125 3.01 -9.39 -4.58
CA LEU A 125 3.63 -9.44 -5.91
C LEU A 125 4.04 -8.03 -6.38
N PRO A 126 5.19 -7.88 -7.05
CA PRO A 126 5.58 -6.63 -7.71
C PRO A 126 4.50 -6.14 -8.68
N VAL A 127 4.43 -4.83 -8.92
CA VAL A 127 3.36 -4.21 -9.71
C VAL A 127 3.29 -4.73 -11.15
N GLU A 128 4.44 -5.09 -11.72
CA GLU A 128 4.57 -5.65 -13.07
C GLU A 128 3.90 -7.03 -13.22
N ASN A 129 3.64 -7.72 -12.11
CA ASN A 129 2.96 -9.01 -12.08
C ASN A 129 1.48 -8.90 -11.67
N ARG A 130 0.96 -7.67 -11.57
CA ARG A 130 -0.40 -7.37 -11.09
C ARG A 130 -1.15 -6.49 -12.09
N HIS A 131 -2.48 -6.57 -12.05
CA HIS A 131 -3.33 -5.63 -12.77
C HIS A 131 -4.41 -5.05 -11.85
N PHE A 132 -4.43 -3.73 -11.70
CA PHE A 132 -5.45 -3.01 -10.93
C PHE A 132 -5.62 -1.60 -11.48
N ASN A 133 -6.85 -1.07 -11.38
CA ASN A 133 -7.16 0.28 -11.83
C ASN A 133 -6.94 1.31 -10.72
N HIS A 134 -7.12 0.88 -9.47
CA HIS A 134 -7.15 1.69 -8.27
C HIS A 134 -6.45 0.95 -7.13
N TRP A 135 -5.88 1.69 -6.19
CA TRP A 135 -5.18 1.15 -5.01
C TRP A 135 -6.12 0.53 -3.94
N ASN A 136 -7.41 0.33 -4.23
CA ASN A 136 -8.40 -0.23 -3.31
C ASN A 136 -8.74 -1.70 -3.59
N THR A 137 -7.90 -2.40 -4.36
CA THR A 137 -8.04 -3.83 -4.64
C THR A 137 -7.40 -4.68 -3.54
N ASP A 138 -7.72 -5.98 -3.47
CA ASP A 138 -6.95 -6.94 -2.67
C ASP A 138 -5.58 -7.18 -3.33
N PRO A 139 -4.47 -6.69 -2.75
CA PRO A 139 -3.15 -6.80 -3.36
C PRO A 139 -2.52 -8.18 -3.15
N TRP A 140 -3.10 -9.01 -2.28
CA TRP A 140 -2.64 -10.36 -1.97
C TRP A 140 -3.15 -11.40 -2.97
N ARG A 141 -4.10 -11.03 -3.83
CA ARG A 141 -4.60 -11.87 -4.90
C ARG A 141 -3.50 -12.16 -5.92
N LEU A 142 -3.32 -13.43 -6.26
CA LEU A 142 -2.25 -13.87 -7.16
C LEU A 142 -2.65 -13.84 -8.65
N ASP A 143 -3.89 -14.23 -8.95
CA ASP A 143 -4.37 -14.37 -10.33
C ASP A 143 -5.35 -13.24 -10.68
N TYR A 144 -5.08 -12.53 -11.77
CA TYR A 144 -5.86 -11.40 -12.26
C TYR A 144 -6.58 -11.79 -13.54
N PRO A 145 -7.92 -11.65 -13.61
CA PRO A 145 -8.66 -11.90 -14.83
C PRO A 145 -8.45 -10.76 -15.83
N GLY A 146 -8.73 -11.02 -17.10
CA GLY A 146 -8.54 -10.03 -18.14
C GLY A 146 -8.63 -10.60 -19.55
N ASP A 147 -8.91 -9.73 -20.51
CA ASP A 147 -9.02 -10.05 -21.94
C ASP A 147 -8.36 -8.99 -22.84
N GLY A 148 -7.71 -7.98 -22.25
CA GLY A 148 -7.06 -6.88 -22.97
C GLY A 148 -8.03 -5.90 -23.63
N ARG A 149 -9.33 -5.93 -23.31
CA ARG A 149 -10.35 -5.05 -23.93
C ARG A 149 -10.67 -3.80 -23.11
N GLN A 150 -10.17 -3.70 -21.88
CA GLN A 150 -10.35 -2.56 -21.00
C GLN A 150 -9.02 -1.83 -20.79
N LEU A 151 -9.03 -0.52 -21.00
CA LEU A 151 -7.90 0.36 -20.67
C LEU A 151 -8.10 1.00 -19.30
N ALA A 152 -7.13 0.83 -18.40
CA ALA A 152 -7.15 1.43 -17.08
C ALA A 152 -6.67 2.88 -17.08
N SER A 153 -7.12 3.66 -16.09
CA SER A 153 -6.65 5.03 -15.89
C SER A 153 -5.20 5.08 -15.36
N GLY A 154 -4.43 6.05 -15.86
CA GLY A 154 -3.08 6.36 -15.36
C GLY A 154 -3.04 7.03 -13.97
N THR A 155 -4.18 7.42 -13.40
CA THR A 155 -4.25 8.09 -12.08
C THR A 155 -3.54 7.30 -10.97
N VAL A 156 -3.56 5.97 -11.03
CA VAL A 156 -2.92 5.10 -10.04
C VAL A 156 -1.39 5.26 -10.01
N PHE A 157 -0.78 5.70 -11.11
CA PHE A 157 0.63 6.10 -11.18
C PHE A 157 0.79 7.60 -10.85
N LEU A 158 0.00 8.46 -11.51
CA LEU A 158 0.17 9.91 -11.42
C LEU A 158 -0.02 10.44 -10.00
N LEU A 159 -1.03 9.94 -9.27
CA LEU A 159 -1.31 10.38 -7.91
C LEU A 159 -0.13 10.14 -6.94
N PRO A 160 0.38 8.91 -6.76
CA PRO A 160 1.55 8.70 -5.90
C PRO A 160 2.81 9.38 -6.42
N TYR A 161 3.05 9.38 -7.74
CA TYR A 161 4.23 10.03 -8.32
C TYR A 161 4.27 11.53 -7.95
N TYR A 162 3.19 12.27 -8.24
CA TYR A 162 3.14 13.70 -7.94
C TYR A 162 3.07 13.98 -6.44
N LEU A 163 2.48 13.10 -5.63
CA LEU A 163 2.54 13.22 -4.16
C LEU A 163 3.98 13.09 -3.65
N GLY A 164 4.73 12.12 -4.16
CA GLY A 164 6.14 11.93 -3.84
C GLY A 164 7.01 13.12 -4.26
N ARG A 165 6.76 13.68 -5.45
CA ARG A 165 7.41 14.91 -5.92
C ARG A 165 7.06 16.12 -5.04
N TYR A 166 5.77 16.31 -4.73
CA TYR A 166 5.30 17.46 -3.95
C TYR A 166 5.90 17.50 -2.54
N HIS A 167 6.10 16.35 -1.90
CA HIS A 167 6.71 16.24 -0.56
C HIS A 167 8.22 16.01 -0.58
N GLY A 168 8.87 16.04 -1.76
CA GLY A 168 10.31 15.89 -1.87
C GLY A 168 10.86 14.49 -1.57
N PHE A 169 10.04 13.44 -1.69
CA PHE A 169 10.52 12.06 -1.60
C PHE A 169 11.10 11.54 -2.92
N ILE A 170 10.72 12.16 -4.03
CA ILE A 170 11.24 11.86 -5.36
C ILE A 170 11.88 13.13 -5.90
N GLU A 171 13.14 13.03 -6.31
CA GLU A 171 13.92 14.09 -6.93
C GLU A 171 14.04 13.85 -8.45
N GLU A 172 14.52 14.86 -9.20
CA GLU A 172 14.77 14.78 -10.65
C GLU A 172 16.09 14.10 -11.00
#